data_AF-A0A3B8NGJ2-F1
#
_entry.id   AF-A0A3B8NGJ2-F1
#
_cell.length_a   1.000
_cell.length_b   1.000
_cell.length_c   1.000
_cell.angle_alpha   90.00
_cell.angle_beta   90.00
_cell.angle_gamma   90.00
#
_symmetry.space_group_name_H-M   'P 1'
#
loop_
_entity.id
_entity.type
_entity.pdbx_description
1 polymer ?
#
loop_
_entity_poly.entity_id
_entity_poly.type
_entity_poly.pdbx_seq_one_letter_code
_entity_poly.pdbx_strand_id
1 'polypeptide(L)'
;MSDAPPIFSDDISIDLNSDEYFMSEALKEAMKAHKMEEVPVGAVIVSEGQIIGRGYNQVETLKDATAHAEMLALTAAQESLGDWRLSECDLFVTKEPCPMCAGAIVHCRIRDLVYGCSSPKDGAAGGGFINLLEQPTLNHRTEIRSGVLADQSAQILRDFFRAARVKSKRVDDQENQINV
;
A
#
# COMPACT_ATOMS: atom_id res chain seq x y z
N MET A 1 5.33 56.20 -0.84
CA MET A 1 6.09 54.94 -0.99
C MET A 1 5.43 53.96 -0.04
N SER A 2 4.64 53.06 -0.60
CA SER A 2 3.83 52.08 0.12
C SER A 2 4.70 50.87 0.43
N ASP A 3 5.05 50.69 1.69
CA ASP A 3 5.66 49.45 2.14
C ASP A 3 4.55 48.40 2.24
N ALA A 4 4.51 47.50 1.26
CA ALA A 4 3.68 46.32 1.31
C ALA A 4 4.17 45.42 2.47
N PRO A 5 3.26 44.81 3.27
CA PRO A 5 3.68 43.87 4.28
C PRO A 5 4.24 42.61 3.60
N PRO A 6 5.19 41.91 4.24
CA PRO A 6 5.74 40.67 3.69
C PRO A 6 4.63 39.61 3.58
N ILE A 7 4.41 39.12 2.36
CA ILE A 7 3.59 37.94 2.06
C ILE A 7 4.46 36.72 2.38
N PHE A 8 4.54 36.36 3.65
CA PHE A 8 5.00 35.04 4.07
C PHE A 8 4.08 34.58 5.19
N SER A 9 2.85 34.22 4.82
CA SER A 9 2.09 33.23 5.56
C SER A 9 2.29 31.91 4.84
N ASP A 10 2.77 30.91 5.57
CA ASP A 10 2.05 29.64 5.77
C ASP A 10 3.01 28.69 6.50
N ASP A 11 2.87 28.63 7.82
CA ASP A 11 3.28 27.47 8.60
C ASP A 11 2.64 26.24 7.93
N ILE A 12 3.43 25.46 7.21
CA ILE A 12 3.00 24.14 6.73
C ILE A 12 2.91 23.24 7.97
N SER A 13 1.78 23.31 8.69
CA SER A 13 1.47 22.39 9.76
C SER A 13 1.18 21.02 9.14
N ILE A 14 2.18 20.16 9.10
CA ILE A 14 2.00 18.75 8.72
C ILE A 14 1.24 18.08 9.87
N ASP A 15 -0.01 17.69 9.63
CA ASP A 15 -0.74 16.83 10.56
C ASP A 15 -0.20 15.40 10.48
N LEU A 16 0.61 15.05 11.47
CA LEU A 16 1.25 13.73 11.60
C LEU A 16 0.28 12.61 11.99
N ASN A 17 -1.01 12.90 12.15
CA ASN A 17 -2.05 11.91 12.39
C ASN A 17 -3.07 11.81 11.26
N SER A 18 -2.83 12.48 10.13
CA SER A 18 -3.70 12.43 8.96
C SER A 18 -3.57 11.11 8.19
N ASP A 19 -4.64 10.72 7.50
CA ASP A 19 -4.61 9.55 6.61
C ASP A 19 -3.55 9.74 5.49
N GLU A 20 -3.37 10.98 5.01
CA GLU A 20 -2.36 11.34 4.04
C GLU A 20 -0.93 11.14 4.57
N TYR A 21 -0.68 11.46 5.84
CA TYR A 21 0.63 11.22 6.45
C TYR A 21 0.95 9.73 6.47
N PHE A 22 0.05 8.89 6.99
CA PHE A 22 0.30 7.45 7.06
C PHE A 22 0.34 6.79 5.68
N MET A 23 -0.48 7.25 4.72
CA MET A 23 -0.37 6.80 3.34
C MET A 23 0.95 7.23 2.69
N SER A 24 1.49 8.40 3.03
CA SER A 24 2.83 8.82 2.58
C SER A 24 3.92 7.89 3.12
N GLU A 25 3.77 7.37 4.34
CA GLU A 25 4.65 6.35 4.92
C GLU A 25 4.53 5.01 4.19
N ALA A 26 3.32 4.59 3.82
CA ALA A 26 3.11 3.41 2.96
C ALA A 26 3.74 3.60 1.57
N LEU A 27 3.67 4.79 0.99
CA LEU A 27 4.36 5.12 -0.28
C LEU A 27 5.89 5.04 -0.13
N LYS A 28 6.46 5.37 1.02
CA LYS A 28 7.90 5.14 1.28
C LYS A 28 8.27 3.67 1.24
N GLU A 29 7.41 2.78 1.74
CA GLU A 29 7.58 1.33 1.61
C GLU A 29 7.42 0.87 0.15
N ALA A 30 6.44 1.39 -0.59
CA ALA A 30 6.28 1.11 -2.03
C ALA A 30 7.50 1.52 -2.86
N MET A 31 8.16 2.63 -2.51
CA MET A 31 9.42 3.05 -3.11
C MET A 31 10.58 2.07 -2.81
N LYS A 32 10.57 1.37 -1.67
CA LYS A 32 11.55 0.31 -1.41
C LYS A 32 11.32 -0.88 -2.33
N ALA A 33 10.08 -1.36 -2.47
CA ALA A 33 9.72 -2.39 -3.44
C ALA A 33 10.18 -2.02 -4.86
N HIS A 34 9.88 -0.79 -5.30
CA HIS A 34 10.34 -0.30 -6.62
C HIS A 34 11.87 -0.40 -6.80
N LYS A 35 12.64 -0.01 -5.79
CA LYS A 35 14.12 -0.08 -5.83
C LYS A 35 14.65 -1.50 -5.88
N MET A 36 13.87 -2.46 -5.37
CA MET A 36 14.18 -3.89 -5.40
C MET A 36 13.68 -4.60 -6.68
N GLU A 37 13.21 -3.84 -7.68
CA GLU A 37 12.54 -4.37 -8.88
C GLU A 37 11.27 -5.21 -8.59
N GLU A 38 10.63 -4.99 -7.45
CA GLU A 38 9.35 -5.59 -7.06
C GLU A 38 8.17 -4.71 -7.48
N VAL A 39 6.97 -5.30 -7.62
CA VAL A 39 5.74 -4.52 -7.83
C VAL A 39 5.58 -3.51 -6.67
N PRO A 40 5.49 -2.20 -6.94
CA PRO A 40 5.63 -1.17 -5.90
C PRO A 40 4.34 -0.99 -5.09
N VAL A 41 4.14 -1.90 -4.14
CA VAL A 41 3.08 -1.83 -3.13
C VAL A 41 3.74 -1.76 -1.75
N GLY A 42 3.25 -0.84 -0.93
CA GLY A 42 3.70 -0.65 0.45
C GLY A 42 2.52 -0.53 1.40
N ALA A 43 2.77 -0.91 2.65
CA ALA A 43 1.79 -0.92 3.71
C ALA A 43 2.39 -0.53 5.06
N VAL A 44 1.60 0.13 5.90
CA VAL A 44 1.92 0.39 7.31
C VAL A 44 0.71 0.09 8.20
N ILE A 45 0.96 -0.41 9.41
CA ILE A 45 -0.05 -0.62 10.45
C ILE A 45 0.17 0.43 11.54
N VAL A 46 -0.91 1.12 11.91
CA VAL A 46 -0.92 2.20 12.89
C VAL A 46 -1.71 1.78 14.12
N SER A 47 -1.18 2.05 15.31
CA SER A 47 -1.87 1.91 16.59
C SER A 47 -1.58 3.16 17.43
N GLU A 48 -2.62 3.80 17.97
CA GLU A 48 -2.51 5.03 18.78
C GLU A 48 -1.68 6.13 18.10
N GLY A 49 -1.83 6.29 16.77
CA GLY A 49 -1.09 7.27 15.96
C GLY A 49 0.38 6.90 15.71
N GLN A 50 0.84 5.72 16.14
CA GLN A 50 2.20 5.23 15.93
C GLN A 50 2.22 4.08 14.93
N ILE A 51 3.19 4.09 14.02
CA ILE A 51 3.39 2.97 13.09
C ILE A 51 4.08 1.83 13.85
N ILE A 52 3.38 0.70 13.97
CA ILE A 52 3.86 -0.50 14.67
C ILE A 52 4.24 -1.63 13.71
N GLY A 53 3.88 -1.54 12.44
CA GLY A 53 4.23 -2.52 11.40
C GLY A 53 4.45 -1.85 10.05
N ARG A 54 5.41 -2.34 9.28
CA ARG A 54 5.73 -1.85 7.93
C ARG A 54 6.00 -3.03 7.01
N GLY A 55 5.56 -2.93 5.77
CA GLY A 55 5.78 -3.97 4.77
C GLY A 55 5.77 -3.39 3.36
N TYR A 56 6.51 -4.03 2.46
CA TYR A 56 6.44 -3.80 1.03
C TYR A 56 6.47 -5.15 0.31
N ASN A 57 5.96 -5.20 -0.91
CA ASN A 57 5.93 -6.43 -1.70
C ASN A 57 7.33 -7.03 -1.89
N GLN A 58 7.49 -8.30 -1.55
CA GLN A 58 8.78 -9.04 -1.62
C GLN A 58 8.62 -10.42 -2.27
N VAL A 59 7.60 -10.60 -3.11
CA VAL A 59 7.28 -11.90 -3.74
C VAL A 59 8.47 -12.45 -4.52
N GLU A 60 9.14 -11.64 -5.33
CA GLU A 60 10.26 -12.10 -6.14
C GLU A 60 11.52 -12.34 -5.32
N THR A 61 11.76 -11.51 -4.31
CA THR A 61 12.93 -11.54 -3.43
C THR A 61 12.90 -12.76 -2.54
N LEU A 62 11.74 -13.04 -1.92
CA LEU A 62 11.57 -14.15 -0.98
C LEU A 62 11.15 -15.45 -1.66
N LYS A 63 10.81 -15.41 -2.95
CA LYS A 63 10.23 -16.55 -3.68
C LYS A 63 9.01 -17.13 -2.96
N ASP A 64 8.19 -16.21 -2.44
CA ASP A 64 6.98 -16.49 -1.67
C ASP A 64 5.81 -15.71 -2.26
N ALA A 65 4.86 -16.43 -2.84
CA ALA A 65 3.65 -15.84 -3.44
C ALA A 65 2.77 -15.09 -2.42
N THR A 66 2.99 -15.29 -1.13
CA THR A 66 2.23 -14.65 -0.05
C THR A 66 2.91 -13.39 0.52
N ALA A 67 4.14 -13.08 0.10
CA ALA A 67 4.94 -11.97 0.61
C ALA A 67 4.50 -10.58 0.08
N HIS A 68 3.20 -10.31 0.16
CA HIS A 68 2.59 -9.03 -0.14
C HIS A 68 2.85 -8.02 0.99
N ALA A 69 2.75 -6.73 0.67
CA ALA A 69 3.01 -5.65 1.61
C ALA A 69 2.13 -5.75 2.87
N GLU A 70 0.84 -6.04 2.70
CA GLU A 70 -0.14 -6.17 3.78
C GLU A 70 0.22 -7.33 4.71
N MET A 71 0.55 -8.49 4.14
CA MET A 71 0.91 -9.69 4.92
C MET A 71 2.12 -9.43 5.82
N LEU A 72 3.16 -8.82 5.25
CA LEU A 72 4.39 -8.53 5.97
C LEU A 72 4.18 -7.43 7.04
N ALA A 73 3.38 -6.40 6.73
CA ALA A 73 3.05 -5.34 7.69
C ALA A 73 2.22 -5.87 8.87
N LEU A 74 1.26 -6.78 8.61
CA LEU A 74 0.49 -7.46 9.64
C LEU A 74 1.39 -8.28 10.57
N THR A 75 2.28 -9.12 10.02
CA THR A 75 3.22 -9.90 10.84
C THR A 75 4.12 -9.01 11.69
N ALA A 76 4.67 -7.94 11.12
CA ALA A 76 5.49 -6.99 11.87
C ALA A 76 4.71 -6.30 13.01
N ALA A 77 3.45 -5.92 12.77
CA ALA A 77 2.60 -5.33 13.80
C ALA A 77 2.27 -6.31 14.92
N GLN A 78 1.99 -7.57 14.58
CA GLN A 78 1.71 -8.62 15.57
C GLN A 78 2.93 -8.91 16.46
N GLU A 79 4.13 -8.91 15.88
CA GLU A 79 5.38 -9.03 16.64
C GLU A 79 5.57 -7.84 17.58
N SER A 80 5.34 -6.62 17.10
CA SER A 80 5.46 -5.39 17.90
C SER A 80 4.46 -5.35 19.07
N LEU A 81 3.22 -5.78 18.84
CA LEU A 81 2.17 -5.79 19.86
C LEU A 81 2.26 -7.00 20.81
N GLY A 82 2.84 -8.12 20.35
CA GLY A 82 2.83 -9.39 21.07
C GLY A 82 1.47 -10.11 21.05
N ASP A 83 0.57 -9.74 20.12
CA ASP A 83 -0.74 -10.37 19.92
C ASP A 83 -1.03 -10.49 18.42
N TRP A 84 -1.77 -11.53 18.03
CA TRP A 84 -2.26 -11.70 16.67
C TRP A 84 -3.47 -10.79 16.37
N ARG A 85 -4.19 -10.36 17.41
CA ARG A 85 -5.33 -9.44 17.28
C ARG A 85 -4.84 -8.00 17.17
N LEU A 86 -5.18 -7.36 16.06
CA LEU A 86 -4.89 -5.97 15.76
C LEU A 86 -6.19 -5.14 15.78
N SER A 87 -7.09 -5.42 16.73
CA SER A 87 -8.43 -4.83 16.82
C SER A 87 -8.48 -3.32 16.95
N GLU A 88 -7.41 -2.71 17.45
CA GLU A 88 -7.28 -1.26 17.63
C GLU A 88 -6.26 -0.65 16.65
N CYS A 89 -6.01 -1.34 15.54
CA CYS A 89 -5.05 -0.93 14.53
C CYS A 89 -5.71 -0.65 13.19
N ASP A 90 -5.14 0.33 12.49
CA ASP A 90 -5.55 0.75 11.16
C ASP A 90 -4.46 0.37 10.15
N LEU A 91 -4.85 -0.18 9.00
CA LEU A 91 -3.95 -0.57 7.92
C LEU A 91 -4.01 0.46 6.80
N PHE A 92 -2.86 1.02 6.44
CA PHE A 92 -2.68 1.88 5.27
C PHE A 92 -1.94 1.10 4.19
N VAL A 93 -2.48 1.04 2.97
CA VAL A 93 -1.85 0.33 1.84
C VAL A 93 -2.01 1.08 0.52
N THR A 94 -0.95 1.15 -0.29
CA THR A 94 -0.97 1.99 -1.50
C THR A 94 -1.91 1.48 -2.59
N LYS A 95 -2.16 0.17 -2.65
CA LYS A 95 -3.07 -0.47 -3.61
C LYS A 95 -4.14 -1.24 -2.87
N GLU A 96 -5.37 -1.24 -3.41
CA GLU A 96 -6.47 -2.07 -2.88
C GLU A 96 -6.03 -3.53 -2.68
N PRO A 97 -6.29 -4.12 -1.48
CA PRO A 97 -5.91 -5.49 -1.16
C PRO A 97 -6.55 -6.52 -2.08
N CYS A 98 -5.81 -7.59 -2.38
CA CYS A 98 -6.34 -8.77 -3.08
C CYS A 98 -7.12 -9.70 -2.12
N PRO A 99 -7.79 -10.77 -2.60
CA PRO A 99 -8.57 -11.65 -1.74
C PRO A 99 -7.79 -12.28 -0.59
N MET A 100 -6.52 -12.62 -0.80
CA MET A 100 -5.63 -13.16 0.25
C MET A 100 -5.44 -12.13 1.38
N CYS A 101 -5.05 -10.91 1.01
CA CYS A 101 -4.77 -9.85 1.98
C CYS A 101 -6.06 -9.40 2.68
N ALA A 102 -7.18 -9.28 1.96
CA ALA A 102 -8.48 -8.99 2.56
C ALA A 102 -8.93 -10.07 3.57
N GLY A 103 -8.71 -11.35 3.27
CA GLY A 103 -8.94 -12.43 4.24
C GLY A 103 -8.05 -12.31 5.48
N ALA A 104 -6.78 -11.97 5.30
CA ALA A 104 -5.84 -11.77 6.41
C ALA A 104 -6.24 -10.58 7.30
N ILE A 105 -6.70 -9.47 6.71
CA ILE A 105 -7.23 -8.28 7.42
C ILE A 105 -8.39 -8.68 8.35
N VAL A 106 -9.35 -9.48 7.85
CA VAL A 106 -10.47 -10.01 8.65
C VAL A 106 -9.97 -10.89 9.80
N HIS A 107 -9.02 -11.79 9.52
CA HIS A 107 -8.47 -12.67 10.55
C HIS A 107 -7.69 -11.92 11.63
N CYS A 108 -6.96 -10.87 11.26
CA CYS A 108 -6.18 -10.04 12.19
C CYS A 108 -7.05 -9.00 12.93
N ARG A 109 -8.33 -8.86 12.57
CA ARG A 109 -9.28 -7.92 13.21
C ARG A 109 -8.98 -6.45 12.99
N ILE A 110 -8.30 -6.08 11.91
CA ILE A 110 -8.00 -4.66 11.62
C ILE A 110 -9.26 -3.81 11.68
N ARG A 111 -9.19 -2.69 12.40
CA ARG A 111 -10.33 -1.78 12.62
C ARG A 111 -10.70 -1.08 11.33
N ASP A 112 -9.73 -0.34 10.77
CA ASP A 112 -9.90 0.41 9.53
C ASP A 112 -8.88 -0.02 8.48
N LEU A 113 -9.35 -0.17 7.24
CA LEU A 113 -8.51 -0.25 6.06
C LEU A 113 -8.56 1.10 5.33
N VAL A 114 -7.40 1.71 5.14
CA VAL A 114 -7.21 2.88 4.30
C VAL A 114 -6.36 2.49 3.08
N TYR A 115 -6.87 2.66 1.86
CA TYR A 115 -6.10 2.35 0.67
C TYR A 115 -6.04 3.49 -0.36
N GLY A 116 -4.94 3.51 -1.12
CA GLY A 116 -4.68 4.50 -2.16
C GLY A 116 -5.48 4.26 -3.43
N CYS A 117 -4.88 3.61 -4.42
CA CYS A 117 -5.54 3.35 -5.69
C CYS A 117 -6.36 2.04 -5.66
N SER A 118 -7.53 2.03 -6.30
CA SER A 118 -8.32 0.81 -6.49
C SER A 118 -7.61 -0.21 -7.38
N SER A 119 -8.04 -1.46 -7.29
CA SER A 119 -7.58 -2.53 -8.17
C SER A 119 -8.76 -3.19 -8.90
N PRO A 120 -9.22 -2.63 -10.03
CA PRO A 120 -10.45 -3.07 -10.70
C PRO A 120 -10.50 -4.56 -11.09
N LYS A 121 -9.34 -5.20 -11.27
CA LYS A 121 -9.25 -6.59 -11.72
C LYS A 121 -9.24 -7.61 -10.59
N ASP A 122 -8.60 -7.28 -9.47
CA ASP A 122 -8.27 -8.24 -8.41
C ASP A 122 -8.47 -7.71 -6.99
N GLY A 123 -8.99 -6.49 -6.84
CA GLY A 123 -9.29 -5.88 -5.55
C GLY A 123 -10.42 -6.60 -4.82
N ALA A 124 -10.28 -6.73 -3.50
CA ALA A 124 -11.20 -7.46 -2.64
C ALA A 124 -11.77 -6.61 -1.48
N ALA A 125 -11.67 -5.28 -1.59
CA ALA A 125 -12.15 -4.32 -0.59
C ALA A 125 -13.20 -3.36 -1.20
N GLY A 126 -13.96 -3.83 -2.20
CA GLY A 126 -15.09 -3.09 -2.79
C GLY A 126 -14.75 -2.18 -3.97
N GLY A 127 -13.47 -1.98 -4.30
CA GLY A 127 -13.03 -1.23 -5.48
C GLY A 127 -12.80 -2.08 -6.74
N GLY A 128 -12.88 -3.41 -6.62
CA GLY A 128 -12.59 -4.35 -7.69
C GLY A 128 -13.53 -5.56 -7.80
N PHE A 129 -12.94 -6.76 -7.71
CA PHE A 129 -13.59 -8.05 -7.94
C PHE A 129 -14.66 -8.40 -6.89
N ILE A 130 -14.38 -8.11 -5.62
CA ILE A 130 -15.24 -8.47 -4.48
C ILE A 130 -15.07 -7.46 -3.35
N ASN A 131 -16.01 -7.42 -2.40
CA ASN A 131 -15.78 -6.81 -1.09
C ASN A 131 -15.84 -7.88 -0.01
N LEU A 132 -14.68 -8.39 0.44
CA LEU A 132 -14.63 -9.38 1.51
C LEU A 132 -14.81 -8.76 2.90
N LEU A 133 -14.36 -7.52 3.09
CA LEU A 133 -14.27 -6.89 4.41
C LEU A 133 -15.63 -6.50 5.02
N GLU A 134 -16.65 -6.35 4.17
CA GLU A 134 -18.02 -6.04 4.59
C GLU A 134 -18.98 -7.24 4.49
N GLN A 135 -18.47 -8.46 4.26
CA GLN A 135 -19.32 -9.65 4.13
C GLN A 135 -20.06 -9.94 5.45
N PRO A 136 -21.40 -10.08 5.44
CA PRO A 136 -22.20 -10.19 6.66
C PRO A 136 -21.98 -11.49 7.43
N THR A 137 -21.43 -12.52 6.79
CA THR A 137 -21.16 -13.83 7.38
C THR A 137 -19.78 -13.94 8.03
N LEU A 138 -18.89 -12.98 7.80
CA LEU A 138 -17.57 -12.98 8.42
C LEU A 138 -17.65 -12.43 9.84
N ASN A 139 -16.73 -12.91 10.69
CA ASN A 139 -16.73 -12.67 12.13
C ASN A 139 -16.07 -11.34 12.54
N HIS A 140 -15.58 -10.56 11.58
CA HIS A 140 -15.03 -9.21 11.76
C HIS A 140 -15.47 -8.33 10.59
N ARG A 141 -15.72 -7.05 10.86
CA ARG A 141 -15.96 -6.03 9.84
C ARG A 141 -14.90 -4.96 9.98
N THR A 142 -14.35 -4.56 8.85
CA THR A 142 -13.34 -3.51 8.75
C THR A 142 -13.94 -2.35 7.99
N GLU A 143 -13.89 -1.14 8.55
CA GLU A 143 -14.33 0.07 7.84
C GLU A 143 -13.33 0.40 6.74
N ILE A 144 -13.83 0.85 5.59
CA ILE A 144 -13.00 1.08 4.39
C ILE A 144 -12.98 2.56 4.04
N ARG A 145 -11.77 3.16 4.04
CA ARG A 145 -11.51 4.48 3.45
C ARG A 145 -10.64 4.30 2.21
N SER A 146 -11.13 4.77 1.07
CA SER A 146 -10.46 4.61 -0.21
C SER A 146 -10.07 5.95 -0.82
N GLY A 147 -9.04 5.94 -1.67
CA GLY A 147 -8.68 7.10 -2.49
C GLY A 147 -7.59 8.00 -1.89
N VAL A 148 -7.07 7.69 -0.71
CA VAL A 148 -6.06 8.52 -0.03
C VAL A 148 -4.74 8.47 -0.81
N LEU A 149 -4.29 9.61 -1.33
CA LEU A 149 -3.13 9.68 -2.24
C LEU A 149 -3.20 8.66 -3.40
N ALA A 150 -4.41 8.46 -3.95
CA ALA A 150 -4.65 7.50 -5.02
C ALA A 150 -3.82 7.76 -6.28
N ASP A 151 -3.66 9.03 -6.66
CA ASP A 151 -2.91 9.41 -7.85
C ASP A 151 -1.44 9.05 -7.73
N GLN A 152 -0.81 9.33 -6.58
CA GLN A 152 0.57 8.97 -6.28
C GLN A 152 0.75 7.45 -6.27
N SER A 153 -0.16 6.73 -5.63
CA SER A 153 -0.14 5.27 -5.56
C SER A 153 -0.31 4.60 -6.92
N ALA A 154 -1.19 5.14 -7.76
CA ALA A 154 -1.36 4.66 -9.13
C ALA A 154 -0.17 5.04 -10.01
N GLN A 155 0.44 6.21 -9.79
CA GLN A 155 1.57 6.71 -10.58
C GLN A 155 2.79 5.79 -10.45
N ILE A 156 3.19 5.42 -9.23
CA ILE A 156 4.35 4.54 -9.02
C ILE A 156 4.15 3.16 -9.68
N LEU A 157 2.94 2.59 -9.65
CA LEU A 157 2.60 1.35 -10.35
C LEU A 157 2.68 1.51 -11.88
N ARG A 158 2.13 2.61 -12.41
CA ARG A 158 2.18 2.90 -13.87
C ARG A 158 3.61 3.02 -14.37
N ASP A 159 4.46 3.69 -13.62
CA ASP A 159 5.87 3.91 -13.98
C ASP A 159 6.65 2.59 -13.96
N PHE A 160 6.44 1.77 -12.93
CA PHE A 160 7.03 0.43 -12.83
C PHE A 160 6.68 -0.45 -14.03
N PHE A 161 5.39 -0.62 -14.34
CA PHE A 161 4.99 -1.48 -15.47
C PHE A 161 5.37 -0.89 -16.82
N ARG A 162 5.48 0.44 -16.94
CA ARG A 162 6.00 1.08 -18.16
C ARG A 162 7.46 0.73 -18.37
N ALA A 163 8.29 0.83 -17.33
CA ALA A 163 9.69 0.45 -17.38
C ALA A 163 9.87 -1.05 -17.70
N ALA A 164 9.09 -1.92 -17.06
CA ALA A 164 9.13 -3.36 -17.30
C ALA A 164 8.82 -3.74 -18.76
N ARG A 165 7.78 -3.12 -19.36
CA ARG A 165 7.44 -3.35 -20.78
C ARG A 165 8.55 -2.91 -21.74
N VAL A 166 9.25 -1.82 -21.43
CA VAL A 166 10.38 -1.36 -22.25
C VAL A 166 11.58 -2.32 -22.11
N LYS A 167 11.83 -2.82 -20.90
CA LYS A 167 12.90 -3.82 -20.63
C LYS A 167 12.65 -5.11 -21.42
N SER A 168 11.44 -5.67 -21.34
CA SER A 168 11.05 -6.89 -22.08
C SER A 168 11.24 -6.75 -23.59
N LYS A 169 10.75 -5.68 -24.22
CA LYS A 169 10.93 -5.47 -25.66
C LYS A 169 12.41 -5.41 -26.09
N ARG A 170 13.27 -4.79 -25.28
CA ARG A 170 14.71 -4.72 -25.59
C ARG A 170 15.39 -6.08 -25.52
N VAL A 171 14.97 -6.95 -24.60
CA VAL A 171 15.48 -8.32 -24.49
C VAL A 171 15.05 -9.11 -25.73
N ASP A 172 13.78 -9.04 -26.12
CA ASP A 172 13.26 -9.73 -27.30
C ASP A 172 13.97 -9.27 -28.59
N ASP A 173 14.22 -7.96 -28.73
CA ASP A 173 14.93 -7.39 -29.89
C ASP A 173 16.42 -7.81 -29.93
N GLN A 174 17.05 -7.99 -28.77
CA GLN A 174 18.45 -8.45 -28.67
C GLN A 174 18.58 -9.95 -28.95
N GLU A 175 17.68 -10.78 -28.41
CA GLU A 175 17.65 -12.22 -28.69
C GLU A 175 17.37 -12.50 -30.17
N ASN A 176 16.50 -11.70 -30.81
CA ASN A 176 16.26 -11.80 -32.25
C ASN A 176 17.45 -11.34 -33.11
N GLN A 177 18.32 -10.46 -32.63
CA GLN A 177 19.53 -10.04 -33.37
C GLN A 177 20.69 -11.03 -33.23
N ILE A 178 20.74 -11.80 -32.14
CA ILE A 178 21.80 -12.81 -31.90
C ILE A 178 21.51 -14.12 -32.65
N ASN A 179 20.24 -14.40 -32.95
CA ASN A 179 19.78 -15.62 -33.61
C ASN A 179 19.60 -15.50 -35.14
N VAL A 180 20.17 -14.46 -35.78
CA VAL A 180 20.19 -14.24 -37.25
C VAL A 180 21.60 -14.39 -37.79
#